data_AF-A0A918HMK0-F1
#
_entry.id   AF-A0A918HMK0-F1
#
_cell.length_a   1.000
_cell.length_b   1.000
_cell.length_c   1.000
_cell.angle_alpha   90.00
_cell.angle_beta   90.00
_cell.angle_gamma   90.00
#
_symmetry.space_group_name_H-M   'P 1'
#
loop_
_entity.id
_entity.type
_entity.pdbx_description
1 polymer ?
#
loop_
_entity_poly.entity_id
_entity_poly.type
_entity_poly.pdbx_seq_one_letter_code
_entity_poly.pdbx_strand_id
1 'polypeptide(L)'
;MVSRRGLLSGAALVGAGAMTGVIGGAGTAAADAPLDTPFTPVAAPHLLEAERMVHYQRLLAAGHLPQGLAGHWPLDRAAADRSGHDRPVTLGTGASWTNRRAGGELTLDGNPAGYAATATVLDTTAPFTVSAWVCLAADAGKDTMYTAVSQDGTGCSRFLLQYDDTAQAWAFKVRAEDQSVKISAVSTTHPEPGIWTHLTGVWDGTRVHLYVNGTLEGSADTALSWASPQGFNIGRARWDGAYVNRFKGAIDDVRAYGRALNADEISLISGLTARLNNVYLIGSPSTVAWGTPDDLPSWIARARCSSFVTWVLKHTYGWATDAYFTQYFQDRIPEAADYRQAFADGTAGPRFQLIRKVTDLLPGDLIAVDYQGQVDGNTGHIVMVRAIKGVFTGVADFTGETQYAVEVVDCTADPHGVYALTNYPRYPDTRMVGGEKEKQFEGVGIGHMMFYASASTGEFSRYRWSVNVAKENAHPVSSRPLAAARIV
;
A
#
# COMPACT_ATOMS: atom_id res chain seq x y z
N MET A 1 54.03 -1.51 21.46
CA MET A 1 55.02 -0.41 21.56
C MET A 1 54.79 0.53 20.39
N VAL A 2 54.13 1.67 20.65
CA VAL A 2 54.65 3.05 20.44
C VAL A 2 54.97 3.32 18.96
N SER A 3 54.21 4.16 18.25
CA SER A 3 54.35 5.62 18.41
C SER A 3 53.16 6.41 17.84
N ARG A 4 52.59 7.27 18.69
CA ARG A 4 51.83 8.49 18.35
C ARG A 4 52.82 9.66 18.28
N ARG A 5 52.54 10.65 17.41
CA ARG A 5 52.79 12.12 17.54
C ARG A 5 51.95 12.78 16.41
N GLY A 6 51.00 13.70 16.64
CA GLY A 6 51.03 14.98 17.37
C GLY A 6 51.47 16.08 16.38
N LEU A 7 50.93 17.29 16.22
CA LEU A 7 50.18 18.27 17.03
C LEU A 7 49.64 19.36 16.02
N LEU A 8 48.41 19.87 16.13
CA LEU A 8 47.96 21.14 16.76
C LEU A 8 48.50 22.48 16.17
N SER A 9 47.55 23.33 15.74
CA SER A 9 47.46 24.79 16.03
C SER A 9 46.09 25.28 15.53
N GLY A 10 45.13 25.67 16.39
CA GLY A 10 44.93 27.03 16.94
C GLY A 10 43.80 27.72 16.14
N ALA A 11 42.84 28.48 16.67
CA ALA A 11 42.59 29.06 17.98
C ALA A 11 41.08 29.34 18.11
N ALA A 12 40.61 29.49 19.35
CA ALA A 12 39.26 29.88 19.72
C ALA A 12 39.02 31.40 19.56
N LEU A 13 37.80 31.80 19.24
CA LEU A 13 37.19 33.01 19.82
C LEU A 13 35.67 32.83 19.94
N VAL A 14 35.17 33.20 21.12
CA VAL A 14 33.77 33.15 21.56
C VAL A 14 33.02 34.37 21.00
N GLY A 15 31.80 34.15 20.52
CA GLY A 15 30.82 35.20 20.23
C GLY A 15 29.41 34.64 20.36
N ALA A 16 28.71 35.05 21.43
CA ALA A 16 27.33 34.67 21.70
C ALA A 16 26.34 35.45 20.82
N GLY A 17 25.24 34.78 20.46
CA GLY A 17 23.96 35.44 20.15
C GLY A 17 23.44 35.28 18.72
N ALA A 18 22.51 34.34 18.52
CA ALA A 18 21.18 34.60 17.95
C ALA A 18 20.41 33.28 17.79
N MET A 19 19.22 33.23 18.41
CA MET A 19 18.18 32.28 18.07
C MET A 19 17.72 32.52 16.63
N THR A 20 17.59 31.46 15.84
CA THR A 20 16.50 31.19 14.88
C THR A 20 16.90 30.03 13.97
N GLY A 21 15.92 29.20 13.60
CA GLY A 21 16.08 28.24 12.50
C GLY A 21 15.79 26.79 12.89
N VAL A 22 14.51 26.50 13.12
CA VAL A 22 13.98 25.15 12.90
C VAL A 22 14.27 24.78 11.45
N ILE A 23 15.21 23.87 11.23
CA ILE A 23 15.35 23.21 9.93
C ILE A 23 14.55 21.92 10.04
N GLY A 24 13.31 21.99 9.56
CA GLY A 24 12.46 20.83 9.36
C GLY A 24 13.12 19.88 8.37
N GLY A 25 13.40 18.66 8.82
CA GLY A 25 13.65 17.54 7.93
C GLY A 25 12.37 17.26 7.16
N ALA A 26 12.46 17.32 5.83
CA ALA A 26 11.43 16.86 4.92
C ALA A 26 11.25 15.35 5.12
N GLY A 27 10.27 14.97 5.93
CA GLY A 27 9.82 13.59 6.06
C GLY A 27 8.88 13.27 4.91
N THR A 28 9.39 12.63 3.87
CA THR A 28 8.57 11.91 2.88
C THR A 28 8.22 10.55 3.44
N ALA A 29 7.00 10.38 3.93
CA ALA A 29 6.42 9.07 4.22
C ALA A 29 5.20 8.89 3.29
N ALA A 30 5.03 7.82 2.52
CA ALA A 30 5.87 6.66 2.27
C ALA A 30 5.55 6.10 0.87
N ALA A 31 6.47 6.34 -0.07
CA ALA A 31 6.81 5.39 -1.14
C ALA A 31 8.27 4.88 -0.99
N ASP A 32 9.09 5.54 -0.14
CA ASP A 32 10.53 5.27 -0.02
C ASP A 32 10.99 4.61 1.30
N ALA A 33 10.12 4.43 2.30
CA ALA A 33 10.50 3.64 3.47
C ALA A 33 10.46 2.16 3.07
N PRO A 34 11.58 1.42 3.15
CA PRO A 34 11.59 -0.02 2.88
C PRO A 34 10.44 -0.70 3.63
N LEU A 35 9.71 -1.61 2.96
CA LEU A 35 8.51 -2.25 3.54
C LEU A 35 8.83 -2.96 4.86
N ASP A 36 10.08 -3.39 5.03
CA ASP A 36 10.75 -4.01 6.18
C ASP A 36 11.25 -3.02 7.23
N THR A 37 11.05 -1.71 7.07
CA THR A 37 11.41 -0.73 8.10
C THR A 37 10.56 -1.02 9.34
N PRO A 38 11.17 -1.40 10.48
CA PRO A 38 10.41 -1.66 11.69
C PRO A 38 9.70 -0.37 12.08
N PHE A 39 8.40 -0.45 12.37
CA PHE A 39 7.75 0.61 13.12
C PHE A 39 8.52 0.76 14.44
N THR A 40 9.01 1.98 14.70
CA THR A 40 9.82 2.28 15.90
C THR A 40 9.17 1.62 17.12
N PRO A 41 9.88 0.77 17.90
CA PRO A 41 9.24 -0.10 18.86
C PRO A 41 8.46 0.73 19.90
N VAL A 42 7.16 0.48 19.97
CA VAL A 42 6.26 1.12 20.90
C VAL A 42 6.11 0.26 22.16
N ALA A 43 6.08 0.89 23.34
CA ALA A 43 6.08 0.19 24.62
C ALA A 43 4.78 -0.58 24.94
N ALA A 44 3.67 -0.26 24.26
CA ALA A 44 2.37 -0.87 24.48
C ALA A 44 2.21 -2.18 23.67
N PRO A 45 2.05 -3.35 24.31
CA PRO A 45 2.02 -4.64 23.60
C PRO A 45 0.94 -4.76 22.51
N HIS A 46 -0.26 -4.24 22.76
CA HIS A 46 -1.37 -4.31 21.80
C HIS A 46 -1.13 -3.42 20.58
N LEU A 47 -0.46 -2.28 20.77
CA LEU A 47 -0.07 -1.41 19.66
C LEU A 47 0.99 -2.08 18.79
N LEU A 48 1.95 -2.78 19.40
CA LEU A 48 2.93 -3.57 18.65
C LEU A 48 2.24 -4.62 17.76
N GLU A 49 1.23 -5.34 18.29
CA GLU A 49 0.51 -6.34 17.50
C GLU A 49 -0.37 -5.72 16.41
N ALA A 50 -0.95 -4.54 16.65
CA ALA A 50 -1.69 -3.79 15.63
C ALA A 50 -0.75 -3.27 14.51
N GLU A 51 0.40 -2.72 14.87
CA GLU A 51 1.43 -2.29 13.91
C GLU A 51 2.00 -3.47 13.11
N ARG A 52 2.16 -4.64 13.75
CA ARG A 52 2.55 -5.87 13.05
C ARG A 52 1.52 -6.25 12.00
N MET A 53 0.22 -6.19 12.32
CA MET A 53 -0.84 -6.41 11.33
C MET A 53 -0.71 -5.43 10.17
N VAL A 54 -0.58 -4.12 10.45
CA VAL A 54 -0.39 -3.10 9.39
C VAL A 54 0.82 -3.43 8.52
N HIS A 55 1.95 -3.81 9.12
CA HIS A 55 3.18 -4.16 8.38
C HIS A 55 2.94 -5.29 7.38
N TYR A 56 2.32 -6.40 7.81
CA TYR A 56 2.06 -7.53 6.91
C TYR A 56 0.99 -7.24 5.86
N GLN A 57 -0.03 -6.44 6.19
CA GLN A 57 -0.98 -5.97 5.16
C GLN A 57 -0.30 -5.08 4.11
N ARG A 58 0.71 -4.29 4.50
CA ARG A 58 1.52 -3.51 3.54
C ARG A 58 2.41 -4.39 2.67
N LEU A 59 3.01 -5.46 3.23
CA LEU A 59 3.77 -6.43 2.46
C LEU A 59 2.89 -7.16 1.43
N LEU A 60 1.68 -7.55 1.85
CA LEU A 60 0.65 -8.11 0.96
C LEU A 60 0.28 -7.13 -0.16
N ALA A 61 0.00 -5.87 0.18
CA ALA A 61 -0.38 -4.85 -0.80
C ALA A 61 0.73 -4.54 -1.80
N ALA A 62 1.99 -4.61 -1.37
CA ALA A 62 3.15 -4.50 -2.23
C ALA A 62 3.47 -5.79 -2.99
N GLY A 63 2.72 -6.87 -2.80
CA GLY A 63 2.96 -8.17 -3.43
C GLY A 63 4.35 -8.73 -3.12
N HIS A 64 4.87 -8.54 -1.90
CA HIS A 64 6.25 -8.90 -1.57
C HIS A 64 6.53 -10.40 -1.79
N LEU A 65 7.34 -10.73 -2.80
CA LEU A 65 7.71 -12.10 -3.16
C LEU A 65 9.15 -12.15 -3.69
N PRO A 66 10.17 -12.19 -2.81
CA PRO A 66 11.57 -12.11 -3.23
C PRO A 66 12.09 -13.39 -3.90
N GLN A 67 11.48 -14.54 -3.61
CA GLN A 67 11.97 -15.83 -4.10
C GLN A 67 11.85 -15.96 -5.63
N GLY A 68 13.01 -16.07 -6.29
CA GLY A 68 13.10 -16.22 -7.75
C GLY A 68 12.87 -14.93 -8.54
N LEU A 69 12.81 -13.77 -7.86
CA LEU A 69 12.67 -12.46 -8.48
C LEU A 69 13.96 -12.07 -9.22
N ALA A 70 13.88 -11.95 -10.54
CA ALA A 70 15.01 -11.61 -11.41
C ALA A 70 15.06 -10.11 -11.77
N GLY A 71 13.95 -9.40 -11.65
CA GLY A 71 13.87 -7.95 -11.87
C GLY A 71 12.56 -7.39 -11.33
N HIS A 72 12.63 -6.22 -10.71
CA HIS A 72 11.46 -5.51 -10.21
C HIS A 72 11.63 -4.02 -10.45
N TRP A 73 10.82 -3.46 -11.34
CA TRP A 73 10.78 -2.03 -11.62
C TRP A 73 9.45 -1.50 -11.12
N PRO A 74 9.41 -0.87 -9.93
CA PRO A 74 8.19 -0.24 -9.43
C PRO A 74 7.66 0.80 -10.40
N LEU A 75 8.55 1.54 -11.09
CA LEU A 75 8.21 2.64 -12.01
C LEU A 75 7.56 3.87 -11.34
N ASP A 76 7.81 4.02 -10.03
CA ASP A 76 7.43 5.18 -9.21
C ASP A 76 8.32 6.40 -9.46
N ARG A 77 8.28 6.94 -10.69
CA ARG A 77 9.14 8.07 -11.16
C ARG A 77 10.64 7.79 -11.15
N ALA A 78 11.00 6.53 -11.01
CA ALA A 78 12.37 6.08 -11.01
C ALA A 78 12.51 4.85 -11.90
N ALA A 79 13.64 4.76 -12.58
CA ALA A 79 13.98 3.65 -13.45
C ALA A 79 14.74 2.51 -12.73
N ALA A 80 14.80 2.56 -11.39
CA ALA A 80 15.60 1.66 -10.58
C ALA A 80 14.99 0.25 -10.52
N ASP A 81 15.87 -0.74 -10.42
CA ASP A 81 15.52 -2.13 -10.11
C ASP A 81 15.58 -2.35 -8.59
N ARG A 82 14.52 -2.90 -8.02
CA ARG A 82 14.37 -3.20 -6.58
C ARG A 82 14.48 -4.69 -6.27
N SER A 83 14.79 -5.54 -7.25
CA SER A 83 15.00 -6.98 -7.04
C SER A 83 16.29 -7.33 -6.29
N GLY A 84 17.23 -6.38 -6.17
CA GLY A 84 18.57 -6.61 -5.64
C GLY A 84 19.60 -7.00 -6.70
N HIS A 85 19.23 -7.04 -7.98
CA HIS A 85 20.12 -7.35 -9.09
C HIS A 85 20.72 -6.12 -9.80
N ASP A 86 20.35 -4.91 -9.41
CA ASP A 86 20.84 -3.64 -9.94
C ASP A 86 20.75 -3.53 -11.47
N ARG A 87 19.56 -3.84 -12.01
CA ARG A 87 19.27 -3.78 -13.46
C ARG A 87 18.35 -2.60 -13.81
N PRO A 88 18.76 -1.33 -13.63
CA PRO A 88 17.91 -0.19 -13.98
C PRO A 88 17.52 -0.21 -15.47
N VAL A 89 16.37 0.39 -15.79
CA VAL A 89 15.95 0.57 -17.18
C VAL A 89 16.44 1.91 -17.73
N THR A 90 16.80 1.93 -19.01
CA THR A 90 17.03 3.16 -19.78
C THR A 90 15.72 3.58 -20.43
N LEU A 91 15.32 4.84 -20.23
CA LEU A 91 14.13 5.41 -20.88
C LEU A 91 14.46 5.93 -22.28
N GLY A 92 13.56 5.67 -23.23
CA GLY A 92 13.53 6.38 -24.50
C GLY A 92 13.04 7.82 -24.32
N THR A 93 13.35 8.70 -25.27
CA THR A 93 13.05 10.15 -25.16
C THR A 93 11.56 10.50 -25.21
N GLY A 94 10.69 9.54 -25.57
CA GLY A 94 9.23 9.68 -25.54
C GLY A 94 8.58 9.10 -24.28
N ALA A 95 9.37 8.58 -23.33
CA ALA A 95 8.86 8.11 -22.05
C ALA A 95 8.77 9.26 -21.04
N SER A 96 7.75 9.24 -20.19
CA SER A 96 7.50 10.28 -19.19
C SER A 96 6.91 9.70 -17.90
N TRP A 97 6.94 10.49 -16.83
CA TRP A 97 6.41 10.10 -15.52
C TRP A 97 5.17 10.91 -15.17
N THR A 98 4.25 10.29 -14.45
CA THR A 98 3.05 10.92 -13.88
C THR A 98 2.92 10.59 -12.38
N ASN A 99 1.87 11.13 -11.73
CA ASN A 99 1.70 11.12 -10.28
C ASN A 99 0.40 10.42 -9.83
N ARG A 100 -0.18 9.54 -10.64
CA ARG A 100 -1.54 9.04 -10.40
C ARG A 100 -1.55 7.78 -9.56
N ARG A 101 -0.55 6.91 -9.71
CA ARG A 101 -0.41 5.67 -8.95
C ARG A 101 0.79 5.72 -7.99
N ALA A 102 0.69 5.03 -6.85
CA ALA A 102 1.67 4.57 -5.84
C ALA A 102 3.05 5.23 -5.65
N GLY A 103 3.28 6.44 -6.15
CA GLY A 103 4.61 7.06 -6.25
C GLY A 103 4.78 7.69 -7.64
N GLY A 104 4.42 6.96 -8.69
CA GLY A 104 4.14 7.45 -10.03
C GLY A 104 3.81 6.30 -10.97
N GLU A 105 3.88 6.56 -12.27
CA GLU A 105 3.82 5.49 -13.28
C GLU A 105 4.56 5.92 -14.56
N LEU A 106 5.02 4.94 -15.35
CA LEU A 106 5.64 5.19 -16.66
C LEU A 106 4.54 5.39 -17.71
N THR A 107 4.51 6.57 -18.33
CA THR A 107 3.59 6.89 -19.43
C THR A 107 4.31 6.86 -20.77
N LEU A 108 3.68 6.20 -21.74
CA LEU A 108 4.16 5.98 -23.10
C LEU A 108 3.11 6.44 -24.12
N ASP A 109 3.55 7.10 -25.18
CA ASP A 109 2.71 7.78 -26.16
C ASP A 109 2.39 6.94 -27.42
N GLY A 110 2.93 5.71 -27.51
CA GLY A 110 2.83 4.85 -28.70
C GLY A 110 3.81 5.20 -29.83
N ASN A 111 4.69 6.19 -29.66
CA ASN A 111 5.68 6.58 -30.65
C ASN A 111 6.99 5.78 -30.51
N PRO A 112 7.88 5.75 -31.52
CA PRO A 112 9.09 4.92 -31.48
C PRO A 112 10.01 5.19 -30.29
N ALA A 113 9.97 6.41 -29.76
CA ALA A 113 10.79 6.84 -28.63
C ALA A 113 10.16 6.53 -27.26
N GLY A 114 8.90 6.11 -27.19
CA GLY A 114 8.20 5.76 -25.95
C GLY A 114 8.49 4.32 -25.53
N TYR A 115 9.56 4.10 -24.78
CA TYR A 115 9.89 2.79 -24.21
C TYR A 115 10.79 2.91 -22.97
N ALA A 116 10.96 1.81 -22.26
CA ALA A 116 12.08 1.59 -21.35
C ALA A 116 12.72 0.23 -21.63
N ALA A 117 14.03 0.08 -21.40
CA ALA A 117 14.70 -1.19 -21.67
C ALA A 117 15.95 -1.41 -20.80
N THR A 118 16.30 -2.67 -20.58
CA THR A 118 17.57 -3.06 -19.96
C THR A 118 18.17 -4.25 -20.71
N ALA A 119 19.32 -4.75 -20.23
CA ALA A 119 19.91 -5.98 -20.76
C ALA A 119 18.97 -7.19 -20.58
N THR A 120 19.37 -8.37 -21.07
CA THR A 120 18.59 -9.60 -20.84
C THR A 120 18.44 -9.86 -19.33
N VAL A 121 17.25 -10.32 -18.91
CA VAL A 121 16.89 -10.53 -17.51
C VAL A 121 16.60 -12.00 -17.23
N LEU A 122 15.88 -12.67 -18.13
CA LEU A 122 15.40 -14.03 -17.95
C LEU A 122 16.18 -15.02 -18.82
N ASP A 123 16.50 -16.19 -18.26
CA ASP A 123 16.79 -17.38 -19.07
C ASP A 123 15.47 -17.96 -19.60
N THR A 124 15.15 -17.65 -20.85
CA THR A 124 13.88 -18.08 -21.47
C THR A 124 13.90 -19.52 -22.01
N THR A 125 14.96 -20.27 -21.72
CA THR A 125 15.00 -21.72 -21.92
C THR A 125 14.43 -22.49 -20.72
N ALA A 126 14.30 -21.84 -19.56
CA ALA A 126 13.69 -22.37 -18.35
C ALA A 126 12.34 -21.69 -18.05
N PRO A 127 11.45 -22.31 -17.24
CA PRO A 127 10.18 -21.70 -16.84
C PRO A 127 10.36 -20.30 -16.25
N PHE A 128 9.47 -19.37 -16.60
CA PHE A 128 9.55 -17.98 -16.16
C PHE A 128 8.17 -17.35 -16.00
N THR A 129 8.13 -16.23 -15.28
CA THR A 129 6.94 -15.40 -15.10
C THR A 129 7.28 -13.93 -15.35
N VAL A 130 6.40 -13.20 -16.03
CA VAL A 130 6.46 -11.74 -16.14
C VAL A 130 5.12 -11.14 -15.74
N SER A 131 5.15 -10.04 -15.01
CA SER A 131 3.95 -9.29 -14.65
C SER A 131 4.15 -7.80 -14.85
N ALA A 132 3.03 -7.11 -15.05
CA ALA A 132 2.96 -5.67 -15.07
C ALA A 132 1.55 -5.25 -14.73
N TRP A 133 1.42 -4.10 -14.08
CA TRP A 133 0.19 -3.36 -14.18
C TRP A 133 0.20 -2.50 -15.43
N VAL A 134 -0.94 -2.47 -16.13
CA VAL A 134 -1.09 -1.75 -17.39
C VAL A 134 -2.40 -0.96 -17.40
N CYS A 135 -2.40 0.17 -18.09
CA CYS A 135 -3.58 0.97 -18.35
C CYS A 135 -3.46 1.52 -19.78
N LEU A 136 -4.32 1.08 -20.70
CA LEU A 136 -4.34 1.65 -22.05
C LEU A 136 -4.82 3.09 -22.01
N ALA A 137 -4.23 3.97 -22.81
CA ALA A 137 -4.73 5.33 -22.96
C ALA A 137 -6.19 5.32 -23.47
N ALA A 138 -7.01 6.29 -23.04
CA ALA A 138 -8.41 6.39 -23.45
C ALA A 138 -8.60 6.47 -24.98
N ASP A 139 -7.59 6.99 -25.70
CA ASP A 139 -7.53 7.12 -27.15
C ASP A 139 -6.61 6.07 -27.81
N ALA A 140 -6.31 4.96 -27.11
CA ALA A 140 -5.63 3.82 -27.71
C ALA A 140 -6.59 3.10 -28.66
N GLY A 141 -6.26 3.14 -29.96
CA GLY A 141 -7.04 2.46 -31.00
C GLY A 141 -7.00 0.95 -30.80
N LYS A 142 -8.16 0.29 -30.90
CA LYS A 142 -8.31 -1.14 -30.66
C LYS A 142 -7.76 -2.02 -31.79
N ASP A 143 -7.59 -1.47 -33.00
CA ASP A 143 -7.02 -2.20 -34.15
C ASP A 143 -5.48 -2.12 -34.18
N THR A 144 -4.84 -1.98 -33.02
CA THR A 144 -3.39 -1.85 -32.89
C THR A 144 -2.90 -2.70 -31.73
N MET A 145 -1.85 -3.47 -31.96
CA MET A 145 -1.23 -4.31 -30.94
C MET A 145 -0.34 -3.47 -30.01
N TYR A 146 -0.50 -3.63 -28.69
CA TYR A 146 0.29 -2.90 -27.69
C TYR A 146 1.00 -3.86 -26.74
N THR A 147 2.33 -3.92 -26.77
CA THR A 147 3.11 -4.82 -25.90
C THR A 147 3.65 -4.07 -24.69
N ALA A 148 3.25 -4.50 -23.50
CA ALA A 148 3.70 -3.91 -22.24
C ALA A 148 5.08 -4.43 -21.82
N VAL A 149 5.33 -5.74 -21.94
CA VAL A 149 6.60 -6.36 -21.55
C VAL A 149 7.01 -7.41 -22.58
N SER A 150 8.28 -7.39 -22.96
CA SER A 150 8.87 -8.40 -23.86
C SER A 150 10.35 -8.63 -23.56
N GLN A 151 10.90 -9.76 -23.99
CA GLN A 151 12.35 -9.96 -24.08
C GLN A 151 12.70 -10.45 -25.49
N ASP A 152 13.78 -9.89 -26.03
CA ASP A 152 14.10 -10.02 -27.44
C ASP A 152 15.04 -11.20 -27.75
N GLY A 153 14.77 -11.83 -28.89
CA GLY A 153 15.76 -12.57 -29.66
C GLY A 153 16.35 -11.70 -30.78
N THR A 154 16.96 -12.35 -31.78
CA THR A 154 17.65 -11.64 -32.87
C THR A 154 16.65 -10.99 -33.84
N GLY A 155 15.62 -11.72 -34.26
CA GLY A 155 14.60 -11.26 -35.19
C GLY A 155 13.32 -10.79 -34.51
N CYS A 156 12.92 -11.43 -33.41
CA CYS A 156 11.65 -11.11 -32.73
C CYS A 156 11.70 -11.26 -31.21
N SER A 157 10.66 -10.78 -30.51
CA SER A 157 10.51 -11.04 -29.08
C SER A 157 10.07 -12.47 -28.78
N ARG A 158 10.69 -13.07 -27.77
CA ARG A 158 10.44 -14.42 -27.26
C ARG A 158 9.13 -14.58 -26.54
N PHE A 159 8.73 -13.55 -25.82
CA PHE A 159 7.41 -13.45 -25.21
C PHE A 159 6.86 -12.03 -25.37
N LEU A 160 5.53 -11.92 -25.31
CA LEU A 160 4.80 -10.67 -25.36
C LEU A 160 3.67 -10.72 -24.32
N LEU A 161 3.75 -9.85 -23.32
CA LEU A 161 2.62 -9.53 -22.43
C LEU A 161 1.93 -8.28 -23.01
N GLN A 162 0.75 -8.45 -23.61
CA GLN A 162 0.23 -7.46 -24.56
C GLN A 162 -1.29 -7.36 -24.61
N TYR A 163 -1.78 -6.25 -25.17
CA TYR A 163 -3.07 -6.17 -25.84
C TYR A 163 -2.95 -6.77 -27.25
N ASP A 164 -3.86 -7.68 -27.61
CA ASP A 164 -3.96 -8.26 -28.94
C ASP A 164 -5.14 -7.67 -29.73
N ASP A 165 -4.83 -7.11 -30.89
CA ASP A 165 -5.81 -6.47 -31.78
C ASP A 165 -6.74 -7.47 -32.47
N THR A 166 -6.24 -8.65 -32.82
CA THR A 166 -7.06 -9.68 -33.48
C THR A 166 -8.08 -10.27 -32.52
N ALA A 167 -7.66 -10.60 -31.30
CA ALA A 167 -8.54 -11.13 -30.27
C ALA A 167 -9.31 -10.05 -29.50
N GLN A 168 -8.95 -8.77 -29.64
CA GLN A 168 -9.52 -7.65 -28.88
C GLN A 168 -9.46 -7.89 -27.35
N ALA A 169 -8.35 -8.48 -26.90
CA ALA A 169 -8.20 -9.04 -25.56
C ALA A 169 -6.77 -8.90 -25.05
N TRP A 170 -6.57 -9.07 -23.74
CA TRP A 170 -5.23 -9.25 -23.19
C TRP A 170 -4.69 -10.61 -23.62
N ALA A 171 -3.38 -10.70 -23.89
CA ALA A 171 -2.73 -11.94 -24.28
C ALA A 171 -1.34 -12.04 -23.68
N PHE A 172 -0.98 -13.26 -23.28
CA PHE A 172 0.41 -13.64 -23.09
C PHE A 172 0.81 -14.61 -24.20
N LYS A 173 1.81 -14.21 -24.97
CA LYS A 173 2.25 -14.95 -26.16
C LYS A 173 3.70 -15.32 -26.03
N VAL A 174 4.06 -16.50 -26.52
CA VAL A 174 5.42 -17.03 -26.50
C VAL A 174 5.78 -17.67 -27.84
N ARG A 175 7.07 -17.69 -28.19
CA ARG A 175 7.59 -18.32 -29.41
C ARG A 175 8.53 -19.48 -29.11
N ALA A 176 8.53 -20.48 -29.98
CA ALA A 176 9.34 -21.69 -29.88
C ALA A 176 10.76 -21.50 -30.40
N GLU A 177 10.93 -20.60 -31.36
CA GLU A 177 12.18 -20.28 -32.05
C GLU A 177 12.12 -18.82 -32.53
N ASP A 178 13.26 -18.29 -32.98
CA ASP A 178 13.28 -16.96 -33.57
C ASP A 178 12.45 -16.94 -34.86
N GLN A 179 11.56 -15.96 -34.97
CA GLN A 179 10.58 -15.81 -36.03
C GLN A 179 9.53 -16.95 -36.17
N SER A 180 9.41 -17.87 -35.19
CA SER A 180 8.35 -18.90 -35.22
C SER A 180 6.96 -18.34 -34.99
N VAL A 181 5.91 -19.13 -35.23
CA VAL A 181 4.54 -18.78 -34.79
C VAL A 181 4.45 -18.60 -33.27
N LYS A 182 3.48 -17.79 -32.83
CA LYS A 182 3.20 -17.52 -31.41
C LYS A 182 2.18 -18.52 -30.88
N ILE A 183 2.45 -19.06 -29.70
CA ILE A 183 1.45 -19.75 -28.88
C ILE A 183 0.89 -18.72 -27.91
N SER A 184 -0.44 -18.68 -27.76
CA SER A 184 -1.14 -17.59 -27.09
C SER A 184 -2.07 -18.11 -26.01
N ALA A 185 -1.94 -17.58 -24.80
CA ALA A 185 -3.00 -17.54 -23.80
C ALA A 185 -3.73 -16.20 -23.92
N VAL A 186 -5.05 -16.21 -24.07
CA VAL A 186 -5.87 -15.02 -24.33
C VAL A 186 -6.92 -14.89 -23.24
N SER A 187 -7.16 -13.66 -22.78
CA SER A 187 -8.12 -13.34 -21.73
C SER A 187 -9.56 -13.46 -22.23
N THR A 188 -10.48 -13.74 -21.32
CA THR A 188 -11.92 -13.62 -21.55
C THR A 188 -12.43 -12.23 -21.18
N THR A 189 -11.77 -11.56 -20.23
CA THR A 189 -12.04 -10.19 -19.84
C THR A 189 -11.54 -9.25 -20.93
N HIS A 190 -12.43 -8.37 -21.41
CA HIS A 190 -12.08 -7.37 -22.41
C HIS A 190 -11.35 -6.17 -21.77
N PRO A 191 -10.26 -5.69 -22.39
CA PRO A 191 -9.55 -4.50 -21.97
C PRO A 191 -10.42 -3.24 -22.03
N GLU A 192 -10.47 -2.50 -20.92
CA GLU A 192 -11.13 -1.19 -20.85
C GLU A 192 -10.06 -0.08 -20.80
N PRO A 193 -10.01 0.82 -21.81
CA PRO A 193 -9.11 1.97 -21.76
C PRO A 193 -9.33 2.83 -20.52
N GLY A 194 -8.25 3.32 -19.93
CA GLY A 194 -8.28 4.09 -18.68
C GLY A 194 -8.38 3.24 -17.42
N ILE A 195 -8.62 1.92 -17.52
CA ILE A 195 -8.74 1.03 -16.36
C ILE A 195 -7.43 0.26 -16.16
N TRP A 196 -6.87 0.39 -14.95
CA TRP A 196 -5.70 -0.37 -14.53
C TRP A 196 -6.02 -1.86 -14.40
N THR A 197 -5.20 -2.68 -15.05
CA THR A 197 -5.30 -4.14 -15.04
C THR A 197 -3.94 -4.73 -14.68
N HIS A 198 -3.89 -5.68 -13.76
CA HIS A 198 -2.68 -6.48 -13.54
C HIS A 198 -2.66 -7.65 -14.50
N LEU A 199 -1.58 -7.79 -15.27
CA LEU A 199 -1.37 -8.92 -16.17
C LEU A 199 -0.21 -9.75 -15.66
N THR A 200 -0.35 -11.08 -15.72
CA THR A 200 0.76 -12.01 -15.44
C THR A 200 0.79 -13.10 -16.47
N GLY A 201 1.90 -13.19 -17.18
CA GLY A 201 2.21 -14.26 -18.11
C GLY A 201 3.13 -15.29 -17.46
N VAL A 202 2.73 -16.56 -17.46
CA VAL A 202 3.55 -17.66 -16.95
C VAL A 202 3.84 -18.64 -18.07
N TRP A 203 5.09 -19.06 -18.20
CA TRP A 203 5.43 -20.26 -18.93
C TRP A 203 6.00 -21.28 -17.95
N ASP A 204 5.30 -22.40 -17.78
CA ASP A 204 5.65 -23.43 -16.78
C ASP A 204 6.59 -24.53 -17.31
N GLY A 205 7.05 -24.40 -18.55
CA GLY A 205 7.81 -25.42 -19.28
C GLY A 205 6.95 -26.23 -20.25
N THR A 206 5.65 -26.35 -19.97
CA THR A 206 4.69 -27.17 -20.74
C THR A 206 3.46 -26.41 -21.21
N ARG A 207 3.10 -25.32 -20.53
CA ARG A 207 1.93 -24.50 -20.81
C ARG A 207 2.25 -23.03 -20.61
N VAL A 208 1.51 -22.23 -21.35
CA VAL A 208 1.47 -20.77 -21.28
C VAL A 208 0.20 -20.40 -20.56
N HIS A 209 0.28 -19.55 -19.56
CA HIS A 209 -0.87 -19.07 -18.80
C HIS A 209 -0.93 -17.55 -18.84
N LEU A 210 -2.14 -17.01 -18.89
CA LEU A 210 -2.42 -15.61 -18.68
C LEU A 210 -3.36 -15.46 -17.49
N TYR A 211 -2.91 -14.66 -16.53
CA TYR A 211 -3.72 -14.21 -15.42
C TYR A 211 -4.03 -12.73 -15.59
N VAL A 212 -5.27 -12.36 -15.28
CA VAL A 212 -5.77 -10.98 -15.28
C VAL A 212 -6.31 -10.70 -13.88
N ASN A 213 -5.78 -9.65 -13.24
CA ASN A 213 -6.13 -9.25 -11.87
C ASN A 213 -6.01 -10.37 -10.83
N GLY A 214 -5.08 -11.31 -11.04
CA GLY A 214 -4.82 -12.44 -10.14
C GLY A 214 -5.56 -13.73 -10.51
N THR A 215 -6.48 -13.70 -11.47
CA THR A 215 -7.30 -14.86 -11.88
C THR A 215 -6.83 -15.43 -13.20
N LEU A 216 -6.74 -16.75 -13.33
CA LEU A 216 -6.40 -17.42 -14.59
C LEU A 216 -7.52 -17.22 -15.61
N GLU A 217 -7.19 -16.71 -16.80
CA GLU A 217 -8.19 -16.47 -17.85
C GLU A 217 -7.88 -17.21 -19.16
N GLY A 218 -6.62 -17.56 -19.41
CA GLY A 218 -6.23 -18.25 -20.63
C GLY A 218 -5.08 -19.21 -20.39
N SER A 219 -5.09 -20.33 -21.11
CA SER A 219 -3.94 -21.24 -21.16
C SER A 219 -3.81 -21.94 -22.51
N ALA A 220 -2.59 -22.32 -22.88
CA ALA A 220 -2.30 -23.09 -24.09
C ALA A 220 -1.08 -24.00 -23.89
N ASP A 221 -1.15 -25.20 -24.45
CA ASP A 221 -0.05 -26.16 -24.38
C ASP A 221 1.11 -25.75 -25.30
N THR A 222 2.32 -26.08 -24.89
CA THR A 222 3.53 -25.67 -25.59
C THR A 222 4.72 -26.56 -25.27
N ALA A 223 5.65 -26.71 -26.21
CA ALA A 223 6.96 -27.32 -25.98
C ALA A 223 7.99 -26.33 -26.53
N LEU A 224 8.68 -25.60 -25.65
CA LEU A 224 9.56 -24.51 -26.04
C LEU A 224 10.91 -24.62 -25.36
N SER A 225 11.97 -24.29 -26.07
CA SER A 225 13.29 -24.09 -25.50
C SER A 225 14.05 -23.09 -26.38
N TRP A 226 13.63 -21.83 -26.33
CA TRP A 226 14.31 -20.76 -27.08
C TRP A 226 14.90 -19.72 -26.16
N ALA A 227 16.23 -19.57 -26.25
CA ALA A 227 16.98 -18.52 -25.61
C ALA A 227 16.77 -17.19 -26.33
N SER A 228 16.43 -16.14 -25.59
CA SER A 228 16.27 -14.79 -26.10
C SER A 228 17.34 -13.88 -25.48
N PRO A 229 18.56 -13.87 -26.03
CA PRO A 229 19.71 -13.27 -25.36
C PRO A 229 19.74 -11.74 -25.44
N GLN A 230 18.75 -11.10 -26.10
CA GLN A 230 18.72 -9.66 -26.28
C GLN A 230 17.92 -8.97 -25.17
N GLY A 231 17.75 -7.66 -25.30
CA GLY A 231 17.22 -6.79 -24.23
C GLY A 231 15.83 -7.17 -23.73
N PHE A 232 15.61 -6.89 -22.45
CA PHE A 232 14.30 -6.88 -21.83
C PHE A 232 13.68 -5.49 -22.04
N ASN A 233 12.49 -5.44 -22.62
CA ASN A 233 11.82 -4.20 -23.01
C ASN A 233 10.51 -4.03 -22.24
N ILE A 234 10.23 -2.78 -21.90
CA ILE A 234 8.97 -2.29 -21.38
C ILE A 234 8.41 -1.32 -22.42
N GLY A 235 7.18 -1.58 -22.88
CA GLY A 235 6.46 -0.70 -23.78
C GLY A 235 6.67 -0.93 -25.29
N ARG A 236 7.34 -2.01 -25.70
CA ARG A 236 7.51 -2.38 -27.11
C ARG A 236 7.87 -3.86 -27.26
N ALA A 237 7.83 -4.34 -28.50
CA ALA A 237 8.33 -5.65 -28.90
C ALA A 237 9.22 -5.55 -30.14
N ARG A 238 9.79 -6.68 -30.56
CA ARG A 238 10.63 -6.82 -31.75
C ARG A 238 10.00 -7.77 -32.76
N TRP A 239 10.07 -7.41 -34.03
CA TRP A 239 9.67 -8.24 -35.17
C TRP A 239 10.49 -7.87 -36.40
N ASP A 240 10.97 -8.88 -37.11
CA ASP A 240 11.84 -8.74 -38.28
C ASP A 240 13.01 -7.76 -38.06
N GLY A 241 13.63 -7.85 -36.89
CA GLY A 241 14.75 -7.00 -36.47
C GLY A 241 14.35 -5.59 -36.01
N ALA A 242 13.12 -5.13 -36.25
CA ALA A 242 12.62 -3.80 -35.91
C ALA A 242 11.74 -3.77 -34.66
N TYR A 243 11.68 -2.61 -33.99
CA TYR A 243 10.79 -2.39 -32.84
C TYR A 243 9.36 -2.03 -33.28
N VAL A 244 8.39 -2.76 -32.73
CA VAL A 244 6.95 -2.74 -33.06
C VAL A 244 6.09 -2.76 -31.79
N ASN A 245 4.76 -2.74 -31.95
CA ASN A 245 3.76 -2.90 -30.89
C ASN A 245 3.95 -1.95 -29.70
N ARG A 246 4.20 -0.68 -30.01
CA ARG A 246 4.58 0.35 -29.04
C ARG A 246 3.41 0.64 -28.13
N PHE A 247 3.57 0.45 -26.84
CA PHE A 247 2.52 0.64 -25.87
C PHE A 247 2.08 2.12 -25.81
N LYS A 248 0.77 2.34 -25.75
CA LYS A 248 0.17 3.66 -25.61
C LYS A 248 -0.71 3.68 -24.35
N GLY A 249 -0.23 4.33 -23.30
CA GLY A 249 -0.84 4.28 -21.98
C GLY A 249 0.19 4.32 -20.86
N ALA A 250 -0.19 3.77 -19.71
CA ALA A 250 0.66 3.70 -18.53
C ALA A 250 1.02 2.25 -18.15
N ILE A 251 2.23 2.07 -17.63
CA ILE A 251 2.76 0.80 -17.10
C ILE A 251 3.35 1.04 -15.72
N ASP A 252 3.13 0.11 -14.80
CA ASP A 252 3.60 0.20 -13.43
C ASP A 252 3.96 -1.19 -12.86
N ASP A 253 4.82 -1.23 -11.84
CA ASP A 253 5.19 -2.44 -11.07
C ASP A 253 5.49 -3.66 -11.96
N VAL A 254 6.48 -3.49 -12.86
CA VAL A 254 6.93 -4.56 -13.77
C VAL A 254 7.81 -5.53 -12.99
N ARG A 255 7.53 -6.83 -13.10
CA ARG A 255 8.31 -7.88 -12.44
C ARG A 255 8.65 -9.00 -13.40
N ALA A 256 9.80 -9.60 -13.18
CA ALA A 256 10.27 -10.79 -13.88
C ALA A 256 10.76 -11.81 -12.84
N TYR A 257 10.32 -13.06 -12.97
CA TYR A 257 10.76 -14.18 -12.13
C TYR A 257 11.37 -15.26 -12.99
N GLY A 258 12.54 -15.76 -12.57
CA GLY A 258 13.24 -16.88 -13.22
C GLY A 258 12.63 -18.26 -12.90
N ARG A 259 11.32 -18.30 -12.67
CA ARG A 259 10.53 -19.50 -12.38
C ARG A 259 9.07 -19.29 -12.75
N ALA A 260 8.33 -20.39 -12.87
CA ALA A 260 6.88 -20.34 -12.90
C ALA A 260 6.34 -20.02 -11.50
N LEU A 261 5.46 -19.01 -11.40
CA LEU A 261 4.69 -18.74 -10.21
C LEU A 261 3.41 -19.60 -10.19
N ASN A 262 2.98 -20.01 -9.01
CA ASN A 262 1.69 -20.67 -8.82
C ASN A 262 0.54 -19.64 -8.64
N ALA A 263 -0.71 -20.11 -8.59
CA ALA A 263 -1.88 -19.22 -8.49
C ALA A 263 -1.90 -18.34 -7.22
N ASP A 264 -1.44 -18.84 -6.07
CA ASP A 264 -1.43 -18.09 -4.83
C ASP A 264 -0.36 -16.98 -4.86
N GLU A 265 0.82 -17.28 -5.41
CA GLU A 265 1.88 -16.31 -5.65
C GLU A 265 1.44 -15.22 -6.64
N ILE A 266 0.64 -15.58 -7.65
CA ILE A 266 0.07 -14.62 -8.61
C ILE A 266 -1.01 -13.75 -7.95
N SER A 267 -1.86 -14.35 -7.11
CA SER A 267 -2.82 -13.62 -6.28
C SER A 267 -2.12 -12.62 -5.35
N LEU A 268 -0.95 -12.98 -4.82
CA LEU A 268 -0.12 -12.09 -4.00
C LEU A 268 0.42 -10.90 -4.81
N ILE A 269 1.14 -11.14 -5.91
CA ILE A 269 1.79 -10.05 -6.68
C ILE A 269 0.79 -9.15 -7.41
N SER A 270 -0.42 -9.66 -7.68
CA SER A 270 -1.53 -8.88 -8.25
C SER A 270 -2.25 -7.99 -7.23
N GLY A 271 -1.92 -8.09 -5.95
CA GLY A 271 -2.65 -7.42 -4.87
C GLY A 271 -4.08 -7.97 -4.64
N LEU A 272 -4.45 -9.10 -5.26
CA LEU A 272 -5.74 -9.75 -4.99
C LEU A 272 -5.79 -10.26 -3.54
N THR A 273 -4.73 -10.93 -3.07
CA THR A 273 -4.65 -11.42 -1.68
C THR A 273 -4.79 -10.28 -0.69
N ALA A 274 -4.11 -9.15 -0.92
CA ALA A 274 -4.22 -7.97 -0.05
C ALA A 274 -5.66 -7.44 0.04
N ARG A 275 -6.37 -7.34 -1.10
CA ARG A 275 -7.77 -6.90 -1.15
C ARG A 275 -8.73 -7.86 -0.45
N LEU A 276 -8.43 -9.16 -0.44
CA LEU A 276 -9.24 -10.15 0.27
C LEU A 276 -8.94 -10.19 1.76
N ASN A 277 -7.70 -9.90 2.15
CA ASN A 277 -7.23 -10.03 3.51
C ASN A 277 -7.39 -8.76 4.35
N ASN A 278 -7.42 -7.57 3.75
CA ASN A 278 -7.58 -6.31 4.45
C ASN A 278 -8.91 -5.64 4.06
N VAL A 279 -9.97 -5.88 4.85
CA VAL A 279 -11.35 -5.51 4.50
C VAL A 279 -12.06 -4.88 5.68
N TYR A 280 -12.77 -3.78 5.44
CA TYR A 280 -13.68 -3.22 6.43
C TYR A 280 -15.07 -3.85 6.30
N LEU A 281 -15.54 -4.52 7.35
CA LEU A 281 -16.82 -5.23 7.30
C LEU A 281 -17.92 -4.48 8.02
N ILE A 282 -19.11 -4.33 7.41
CA ILE A 282 -20.32 -3.84 8.09
C ILE A 282 -21.33 -4.98 8.19
N GLY A 283 -21.85 -5.26 9.39
CA GLY A 283 -22.89 -6.27 9.61
C GLY A 283 -22.48 -7.72 9.35
N SER A 284 -21.18 -8.00 9.26
CA SER A 284 -20.62 -9.34 9.05
C SER A 284 -19.65 -9.71 10.17
N PRO A 285 -19.51 -11.01 10.51
CA PRO A 285 -18.52 -11.47 11.49
C PRO A 285 -17.11 -11.06 11.10
N SER A 286 -16.33 -10.59 12.08
CA SER A 286 -14.91 -10.29 11.87
C SER A 286 -14.08 -11.57 11.85
N THR A 287 -13.01 -11.57 11.05
CA THR A 287 -11.96 -12.58 11.07
C THR A 287 -10.62 -11.88 11.06
N VAL A 288 -9.88 -11.99 12.16
CA VAL A 288 -8.53 -11.45 12.30
C VAL A 288 -7.60 -12.58 12.68
N ALA A 289 -6.51 -12.77 11.92
CA ALA A 289 -5.54 -13.82 12.14
C ALA A 289 -4.13 -13.27 11.97
N TRP A 290 -3.31 -13.40 13.01
CA TRP A 290 -1.87 -13.17 12.94
C TRP A 290 -1.23 -14.37 12.26
N GLY A 291 -0.62 -14.11 11.11
CA GLY A 291 0.01 -15.12 10.29
C GLY A 291 1.44 -15.43 10.72
N THR A 292 2.19 -16.06 9.80
CA THR A 292 3.65 -16.23 9.94
C THR A 292 4.40 -15.38 8.91
N PRO A 293 5.62 -14.92 9.20
CA PRO A 293 6.39 -14.08 8.27
C PRO A 293 6.59 -14.72 6.89
N ASP A 294 6.74 -16.05 6.84
CA ASP A 294 7.00 -16.82 5.62
C ASP A 294 5.73 -17.19 4.83
N ASP A 295 4.54 -16.93 5.40
CA ASP A 295 3.23 -17.19 4.78
C ASP A 295 2.39 -15.91 4.82
N LEU A 296 2.73 -14.94 3.97
CA LEU A 296 2.03 -13.65 3.92
C LEU A 296 0.50 -13.79 3.78
N PRO A 297 -0.05 -14.70 2.95
CA PRO A 297 -1.50 -14.91 2.85
C PRO A 297 -2.20 -15.30 4.17
N SER A 298 -1.48 -15.84 5.16
CA SER A 298 -2.06 -16.18 6.47
C SER A 298 -2.39 -14.95 7.35
N TRP A 299 -1.91 -13.76 6.99
CA TRP A 299 -2.21 -12.51 7.69
C TRP A 299 -3.55 -11.94 7.21
N ILE A 300 -4.57 -11.99 8.07
CA ILE A 300 -5.95 -11.61 7.73
C ILE A 300 -6.45 -10.54 8.71
N ALA A 301 -7.01 -9.47 8.16
CA ALA A 301 -7.64 -8.35 8.86
C ALA A 301 -8.98 -7.99 8.19
N ARG A 302 -10.01 -8.82 8.43
CA ARG A 302 -11.38 -8.57 7.95
C ARG A 302 -12.24 -8.19 9.15
N ALA A 303 -12.41 -6.89 9.38
CA ALA A 303 -12.97 -6.41 10.64
C ALA A 303 -13.54 -4.98 10.53
N ARG A 304 -14.36 -4.59 11.50
CA ARG A 304 -14.60 -3.18 11.87
C ARG A 304 -13.48 -2.64 12.75
N CYS A 305 -13.40 -1.32 12.90
CA CYS A 305 -12.55 -0.67 13.90
C CYS A 305 -12.67 -1.31 15.30
N SER A 306 -13.89 -1.46 15.81
CA SER A 306 -14.21 -2.02 17.13
C SER A 306 -13.80 -3.49 17.28
N SER A 307 -14.20 -4.31 16.31
CA SER A 307 -13.84 -5.72 16.31
C SER A 307 -12.34 -5.93 16.13
N PHE A 308 -11.65 -5.12 15.31
CA PHE A 308 -10.20 -5.18 15.14
C PHE A 308 -9.49 -4.90 16.47
N VAL A 309 -9.85 -3.80 17.16
CA VAL A 309 -9.31 -3.50 18.49
C VAL A 309 -9.56 -4.66 19.46
N THR A 310 -10.77 -5.22 19.47
CA THR A 310 -11.10 -6.37 20.34
C THR A 310 -10.23 -7.59 20.04
N TRP A 311 -10.02 -7.93 18.76
CA TRP A 311 -9.15 -9.04 18.35
C TRP A 311 -7.70 -8.80 18.73
N VAL A 312 -7.19 -7.58 18.57
CA VAL A 312 -5.84 -7.20 19.01
C VAL A 312 -5.71 -7.42 20.52
N LEU A 313 -6.68 -6.96 21.32
CA LEU A 313 -6.66 -7.16 22.77
C LEU A 313 -6.69 -8.64 23.15
N LYS A 314 -7.57 -9.43 22.52
CA LYS A 314 -7.67 -10.89 22.72
C LYS A 314 -6.38 -11.63 22.37
N HIS A 315 -5.73 -11.22 21.29
CA HIS A 315 -4.44 -11.78 20.87
C HIS A 315 -3.31 -11.42 21.83
N THR A 316 -3.33 -10.19 22.35
CA THR A 316 -2.24 -9.65 23.17
C THR A 316 -2.32 -10.07 24.63
N TYR A 317 -3.53 -10.17 25.19
CA TYR A 317 -3.72 -10.24 26.63
C TYR A 317 -4.55 -11.45 27.05
N GLY A 318 -4.00 -12.28 27.93
CA GLY A 318 -4.73 -13.43 28.50
C GLY A 318 -5.97 -13.05 29.33
N TRP A 319 -6.09 -11.81 29.79
CA TRP A 319 -7.30 -11.32 30.48
C TRP A 319 -8.44 -10.95 29.52
N ALA A 320 -8.12 -10.61 28.27
CA ALA A 320 -9.08 -10.13 27.29
C ALA A 320 -9.85 -11.32 26.70
N THR A 321 -10.75 -11.91 27.48
CA THR A 321 -11.54 -13.07 27.10
C THR A 321 -12.95 -12.68 26.68
N ASP A 322 -13.67 -13.56 25.99
CA ASP A 322 -15.11 -13.38 25.71
C ASP A 322 -15.92 -13.07 26.97
N ALA A 323 -15.58 -13.71 28.09
CA ALA A 323 -16.22 -13.47 29.38
C ALA A 323 -15.95 -12.06 29.92
N TYR A 324 -14.70 -11.56 29.78
CA TYR A 324 -14.36 -10.19 30.17
C TYR A 324 -15.19 -9.17 29.38
N PHE A 325 -15.21 -9.29 28.05
CA PHE A 325 -15.96 -8.35 27.21
C PHE A 325 -17.46 -8.44 27.45
N THR A 326 -18.02 -9.65 27.57
CA THR A 326 -19.45 -9.83 27.89
C THR A 326 -19.81 -9.19 29.24
N GLN A 327 -18.93 -9.33 30.26
CA GLN A 327 -19.18 -8.78 31.58
C GLN A 327 -19.16 -7.25 31.61
N TYR A 328 -18.18 -6.62 30.95
CA TYR A 328 -17.91 -5.18 31.11
C TYR A 328 -18.42 -4.33 29.94
N PHE A 329 -18.69 -4.93 28.78
CA PHE A 329 -19.16 -4.26 27.57
C PHE A 329 -20.44 -4.89 27.01
N GLN A 330 -21.02 -5.90 27.68
CA GLN A 330 -22.29 -6.56 27.32
C GLN A 330 -22.26 -7.34 25.99
N ASP A 331 -21.12 -7.40 25.31
CA ASP A 331 -20.89 -8.17 24.10
C ASP A 331 -19.49 -8.80 24.11
N ARG A 332 -19.28 -9.92 23.41
CA ARG A 332 -17.96 -10.56 23.23
C ARG A 332 -17.08 -9.80 22.24
N ILE A 333 -17.69 -9.04 21.33
CA ILE A 333 -17.05 -8.16 20.34
C ILE A 333 -17.80 -6.83 20.36
N PRO A 334 -17.59 -6.01 21.40
CA PRO A 334 -18.32 -4.76 21.58
C PRO A 334 -18.08 -3.79 20.44
N GLU A 335 -19.09 -2.96 20.17
CA GLU A 335 -19.06 -1.94 19.15
C GLU A 335 -18.39 -0.66 19.67
N ALA A 336 -18.08 0.28 18.76
CA ALA A 336 -17.37 1.51 19.14
C ALA A 336 -18.16 2.37 20.15
N ALA A 337 -19.50 2.40 20.04
CA ALA A 337 -20.36 3.06 21.02
C ALA A 337 -20.29 2.42 22.42
N ASP A 338 -20.22 1.08 22.49
CA ASP A 338 -20.10 0.34 23.75
C ASP A 338 -18.77 0.65 24.45
N TYR A 339 -17.67 0.65 23.68
CA TYR A 339 -16.36 1.09 24.19
C TYR A 339 -16.42 2.51 24.71
N ARG A 340 -16.98 3.44 23.91
CA ARG A 340 -17.10 4.85 24.29
C ARG A 340 -17.89 5.02 25.58
N GLN A 341 -19.02 4.32 25.72
CA GLN A 341 -19.86 4.37 26.92
C GLN A 341 -19.11 3.80 28.13
N ALA A 342 -18.53 2.60 28.01
CA ALA A 342 -17.85 1.94 29.11
C ALA A 342 -16.62 2.72 29.61
N PHE A 343 -15.91 3.41 28.72
CA PHE A 343 -14.82 4.31 29.09
C PHE A 343 -15.34 5.54 29.84
N ALA A 344 -16.38 6.21 29.32
CA ALA A 344 -16.94 7.41 29.93
C ALA A 344 -17.50 7.15 31.34
N ASP A 345 -18.19 6.02 31.50
CA ASP A 345 -18.88 5.64 32.73
C ASP A 345 -17.94 4.95 33.74
N GLY A 346 -16.72 4.61 33.35
CA GLY A 346 -15.76 3.87 34.18
C GLY A 346 -16.17 2.42 34.45
N THR A 347 -16.96 1.83 33.55
CA THR A 347 -17.52 0.47 33.68
C THR A 347 -16.79 -0.59 32.86
N ALA A 348 -15.76 -0.19 32.08
CA ALA A 348 -14.92 -1.06 31.24
C ALA A 348 -14.08 -2.10 32.01
N GLY A 349 -14.26 -2.24 33.32
CA GLY A 349 -13.56 -3.17 34.18
C GLY A 349 -12.19 -2.66 34.64
N PRO A 350 -11.42 -3.50 35.38
CA PRO A 350 -10.21 -3.06 36.06
C PRO A 350 -9.01 -2.82 35.13
N ARG A 351 -9.14 -3.13 33.84
CA ARG A 351 -8.05 -3.05 32.84
C ARG A 351 -8.05 -1.77 32.03
N PHE A 352 -9.03 -0.88 32.24
CA PHE A 352 -9.14 0.37 31.50
C PHE A 352 -9.21 1.56 32.45
N GLN A 353 -8.30 2.51 32.26
CA GLN A 353 -8.25 3.77 33.00
C GLN A 353 -8.68 4.92 32.09
N LEU A 354 -9.73 5.66 32.48
CA LEU A 354 -10.23 6.82 31.73
C LEU A 354 -9.14 7.91 31.58
N ILE A 355 -9.04 8.45 30.36
CA ILE A 355 -8.20 9.59 30.01
C ILE A 355 -9.10 10.77 29.68
N ARG A 356 -8.91 11.89 30.40
CA ARG A 356 -9.76 13.08 30.23
C ARG A 356 -9.18 14.09 29.25
N LYS A 357 -7.86 14.25 29.21
CA LYS A 357 -7.18 15.30 28.45
C LYS A 357 -6.46 14.75 27.23
N VAL A 358 -6.48 15.52 26.14
CA VAL A 358 -5.77 15.16 24.90
C VAL A 358 -4.27 15.02 25.15
N THR A 359 -3.71 15.88 26.00
CA THR A 359 -2.28 15.89 26.35
C THR A 359 -1.84 14.71 27.20
N ASP A 360 -2.78 13.96 27.78
CA ASP A 360 -2.48 12.81 28.63
C ASP A 360 -2.41 11.51 27.82
N LEU A 361 -2.76 11.56 26.52
CA LEU A 361 -2.68 10.41 25.62
C LEU A 361 -1.24 9.93 25.47
N LEU A 362 -1.07 8.62 25.42
CA LEU A 362 0.16 7.89 25.18
C LEU A 362 -0.06 6.84 24.09
N PRO A 363 1.01 6.37 23.44
CA PRO A 363 0.91 5.27 22.51
C PRO A 363 0.25 4.03 23.15
N GLY A 364 -0.74 3.47 22.46
CA GLY A 364 -1.59 2.36 22.91
C GLY A 364 -2.95 2.78 23.50
N ASP A 365 -3.12 4.05 23.86
CA ASP A 365 -4.41 4.50 24.36
C ASP A 365 -5.49 4.37 23.28
N LEU A 366 -6.70 4.00 23.70
CA LEU A 366 -7.85 3.85 22.81
C LEU A 366 -8.71 5.10 22.89
N ILE A 367 -9.18 5.59 21.74
CA ILE A 367 -10.16 6.67 21.66
C ILE A 367 -11.38 6.12 20.93
N ALA A 368 -12.53 6.09 21.60
CA ALA A 368 -13.79 5.63 21.06
C ALA A 368 -14.77 6.79 20.90
N VAL A 369 -15.42 6.85 19.75
CA VAL A 369 -16.41 7.83 19.34
C VAL A 369 -17.73 7.10 19.12
N ASP A 370 -18.81 7.72 19.56
CA ASP A 370 -20.18 7.29 19.32
C ASP A 370 -20.84 8.24 18.32
N TYR A 371 -21.39 7.68 17.24
CA TYR A 371 -22.08 8.43 16.20
C TYR A 371 -23.54 8.76 16.54
N GLN A 372 -24.08 8.22 17.64
CA GLN A 372 -25.42 8.54 18.14
C GLN A 372 -26.51 8.28 17.07
N GLY A 373 -26.33 7.21 16.29
CA GLY A 373 -27.24 6.85 15.20
C GLY A 373 -27.21 7.78 13.99
N GLN A 374 -26.25 8.70 13.90
CA GLN A 374 -26.12 9.63 12.76
C GLN A 374 -25.54 8.98 11.49
N VAL A 375 -25.08 7.73 11.57
CA VAL A 375 -24.49 6.98 10.46
C VAL A 375 -25.12 5.60 10.41
N ASP A 376 -25.83 5.32 9.32
CA ASP A 376 -26.56 4.06 9.15
C ASP A 376 -25.62 2.86 9.20
N GLY A 377 -25.98 1.87 10.04
CA GLY A 377 -25.22 0.64 10.20
C GLY A 377 -23.86 0.79 10.89
N ASN A 378 -23.48 1.98 11.35
CA ASN A 378 -22.21 2.24 12.03
C ASN A 378 -22.42 2.98 13.36
N THR A 379 -22.08 2.32 14.47
CA THR A 379 -22.30 2.84 15.82
C THR A 379 -21.31 3.95 16.19
N GLY A 380 -20.14 4.00 15.54
CA GLY A 380 -19.07 4.87 15.97
C GLY A 380 -17.74 4.57 15.31
N HIS A 381 -16.67 5.02 15.95
CA HIS A 381 -15.31 4.71 15.51
C HIS A 381 -14.39 4.58 16.72
N ILE A 382 -13.50 3.59 16.70
CA ILE A 382 -12.48 3.44 17.74
C ILE A 382 -11.12 3.32 17.09
N VAL A 383 -10.17 4.07 17.63
CA VAL A 383 -8.79 4.12 17.16
C VAL A 383 -7.82 3.87 18.29
N MET A 384 -6.63 3.39 17.93
CA MET A 384 -5.52 3.24 18.84
C MET A 384 -4.49 4.33 18.57
N VAL A 385 -4.12 5.08 19.59
CA VAL A 385 -3.12 6.15 19.48
C VAL A 385 -1.76 5.54 19.21
N ARG A 386 -1.12 5.94 18.12
CA ARG A 386 0.26 5.59 17.78
C ARG A 386 1.24 6.66 18.28
N ALA A 387 0.94 7.92 17.99
CA ALA A 387 1.76 9.06 18.42
C ALA A 387 0.98 10.38 18.37
N ILE A 388 1.31 11.30 19.28
CA ILE A 388 0.86 12.70 19.19
C ILE A 388 1.92 13.47 18.39
N LYS A 389 1.55 14.04 17.24
CA LYS A 389 2.48 14.80 16.36
C LYS A 389 2.70 16.24 16.82
N GLY A 390 2.02 16.66 17.88
CA GLY A 390 2.07 17.99 18.47
C GLY A 390 0.85 18.85 18.12
N VAL A 391 0.94 20.13 18.50
CA VAL A 391 -0.09 21.13 18.18
C VAL A 391 -0.09 21.40 16.69
N PHE A 392 -1.28 21.42 16.11
CA PHE A 392 -1.52 21.76 14.71
C PHE A 392 -2.21 23.14 14.64
N THR A 393 -1.85 23.98 13.68
CA THR A 393 -2.38 25.36 13.55
C THR A 393 -2.55 25.73 12.09
N GLY A 394 -3.48 26.63 11.80
CA GLY A 394 -3.60 27.30 10.49
C GLY A 394 -4.70 26.76 9.58
N VAL A 395 -5.40 25.69 9.98
CA VAL A 395 -6.60 25.17 9.29
C VAL A 395 -7.58 24.63 10.33
N ALA A 396 -8.85 24.98 10.20
CA ALA A 396 -9.92 24.54 11.10
C ALA A 396 -9.65 24.82 12.59
N ASP A 397 -9.06 25.98 12.88
CA ASP A 397 -8.90 26.46 14.25
C ASP A 397 -10.25 26.92 14.83
N PHE A 398 -10.49 26.62 16.10
CA PHE A 398 -11.66 27.06 16.86
C PHE A 398 -11.21 27.87 18.07
N THR A 399 -11.88 29.01 18.30
CA THR A 399 -11.57 29.88 19.44
C THR A 399 -11.75 29.12 20.76
N GLY A 400 -10.74 29.15 21.63
CA GLY A 400 -10.77 28.45 22.91
C GLY A 400 -10.49 26.95 22.81
N GLU A 401 -10.03 26.44 21.67
CA GLU A 401 -9.64 25.05 21.49
C GLU A 401 -8.19 24.97 20.94
N THR A 402 -7.43 23.94 21.37
CA THR A 402 -6.11 23.60 20.80
C THR A 402 -6.22 22.28 20.08
N GLN A 403 -5.84 22.22 18.80
CA GLN A 403 -5.93 21.00 18.02
C GLN A 403 -4.60 20.24 17.94
N TYR A 404 -4.69 18.93 17.99
CA TYR A 404 -3.56 18.01 17.94
C TYR A 404 -3.76 17.06 16.77
N ALA A 405 -2.71 16.90 15.96
CA ALA A 405 -2.65 15.80 15.01
C ALA A 405 -2.20 14.54 15.76
N VAL A 406 -3.03 13.51 15.74
CA VAL A 406 -2.76 12.23 16.40
C VAL A 406 -2.67 11.18 15.32
N GLU A 407 -1.52 10.54 15.25
CA GLU A 407 -1.29 9.37 14.41
C GLU A 407 -1.96 8.18 15.09
N VAL A 408 -2.76 7.43 14.32
CA VAL A 408 -3.63 6.38 14.83
C VAL A 408 -3.46 5.10 14.03
N VAL A 409 -3.65 3.96 14.68
CA VAL A 409 -3.89 2.66 14.04
C VAL A 409 -5.37 2.36 14.16
N ASP A 410 -5.99 1.98 13.04
CA ASP A 410 -7.42 1.69 13.00
C ASP A 410 -7.76 0.69 11.88
N CYS A 411 -9.04 0.32 11.78
CA CYS A 411 -9.61 -0.36 10.63
C CYS A 411 -10.82 0.44 10.13
N THR A 412 -10.77 0.97 8.90
CA THR A 412 -11.85 1.80 8.33
C THR A 412 -12.01 1.58 6.83
N ALA A 413 -13.20 1.91 6.31
CA ALA A 413 -13.47 2.02 4.88
C ALA A 413 -13.01 3.36 4.27
N ASP A 414 -12.77 4.38 5.11
CA ASP A 414 -12.42 5.73 4.66
C ASP A 414 -11.07 6.18 5.27
N PRO A 415 -9.92 5.87 4.63
CA PRO A 415 -8.60 6.22 5.14
C PRO A 415 -8.46 7.70 5.56
N HIS A 416 -7.60 7.97 6.53
CA HIS A 416 -7.44 9.29 7.13
C HIS A 416 -6.57 10.22 6.26
N GLY A 417 -7.19 10.90 5.29
CA GLY A 417 -6.52 11.92 4.48
C GLY A 417 -7.00 11.95 3.05
N VAL A 418 -6.41 12.82 2.24
CA VAL A 418 -6.67 12.85 0.80
C VAL A 418 -5.32 12.91 0.08
N TYR A 419 -5.03 11.86 -0.70
CA TYR A 419 -3.86 11.83 -1.57
C TYR A 419 -3.88 13.01 -2.55
N ALA A 420 -2.71 13.54 -2.90
CA ALA A 420 -2.49 14.73 -3.74
C ALA A 420 -2.76 16.12 -3.11
N LEU A 421 -3.18 16.23 -1.85
CA LEU A 421 -3.14 17.50 -1.14
C LEU A 421 -1.73 17.81 -0.61
N THR A 422 -1.34 19.10 -0.62
CA THR A 422 0.04 19.54 -0.33
C THR A 422 0.58 19.10 1.04
N ASN A 423 -0.29 18.94 2.03
CA ASN A 423 0.06 18.50 3.38
C ASN A 423 -0.03 16.98 3.58
N TYR A 424 -0.53 16.21 2.61
CA TYR A 424 -0.62 14.75 2.70
C TYR A 424 0.73 14.07 2.95
N PRO A 425 1.85 14.44 2.28
CA PRO A 425 3.16 13.82 2.56
C PRO A 425 3.63 13.95 4.01
N ARG A 426 3.11 14.94 4.76
CA ARG A 426 3.41 15.13 6.19
C ARG A 426 2.54 14.27 7.10
N TYR A 427 1.36 13.85 6.64
CA TYR A 427 0.36 13.10 7.39
C TYR A 427 -0.28 12.04 6.48
N PRO A 428 0.50 11.05 6.03
CA PRO A 428 0.00 10.02 5.12
C PRO A 428 -0.96 9.08 5.85
N ASP A 429 -1.71 8.32 5.04
CA ASP A 429 -2.36 7.10 5.47
C ASP A 429 -1.76 5.93 4.70
N THR A 430 -1.38 4.85 5.40
CA THR A 430 -0.70 3.71 4.80
C THR A 430 -1.55 2.91 3.84
N ARG A 431 -2.87 3.10 3.84
CA ARG A 431 -3.79 2.43 2.90
C ARG A 431 -3.88 3.17 1.56
N MET A 432 -3.59 4.46 1.51
CA MET A 432 -3.69 5.21 0.25
C MET A 432 -2.42 5.04 -0.59
N VAL A 433 -2.55 4.34 -1.73
CA VAL A 433 -1.45 4.10 -2.69
C VAL A 433 -1.74 4.72 -4.07
N GLY A 434 -2.52 5.80 -4.16
CA GLY A 434 -2.77 6.50 -5.42
C GLY A 434 -3.69 7.72 -5.30
N GLY A 435 -3.73 8.55 -6.34
CA GLY A 435 -4.54 9.77 -6.41
C GLY A 435 -5.92 9.62 -7.03
N GLU A 436 -6.31 8.39 -7.39
CA GLU A 436 -7.63 8.08 -7.93
C GLU A 436 -8.63 7.90 -6.78
N LYS A 437 -9.67 8.74 -6.75
CA LYS A 437 -10.76 8.70 -5.75
C LYS A 437 -11.47 7.34 -5.66
N GLU A 438 -11.35 6.50 -6.68
CA GLU A 438 -12.06 5.21 -6.78
C GLU A 438 -11.32 4.04 -6.11
N LYS A 439 -10.10 4.26 -5.58
CA LYS A 439 -9.27 3.21 -4.95
C LYS A 439 -8.86 3.57 -3.53
N GLN A 440 -9.83 3.96 -2.71
CA GLN A 440 -9.64 3.93 -1.26
C GLN A 440 -9.47 2.45 -0.86
N PHE A 441 -8.29 2.09 -0.35
CA PHE A 441 -8.09 0.76 0.23
C PHE A 441 -8.63 0.81 1.65
N GLU A 442 -9.65 0.01 1.90
CA GLU A 442 -10.22 -0.17 3.22
C GLU A 442 -9.34 -1.08 4.10
N GLY A 443 -9.79 -1.29 5.34
CA GLY A 443 -9.18 -2.23 6.28
C GLY A 443 -8.23 -1.54 7.26
N VAL A 444 -7.30 -2.31 7.80
CA VAL A 444 -6.33 -1.89 8.80
C VAL A 444 -5.25 -0.99 8.20
N GLY A 445 -4.91 0.10 8.88
CA GLY A 445 -3.89 1.04 8.46
C GLY A 445 -3.42 1.98 9.57
N ILE A 446 -2.42 2.79 9.25
CA ILE A 446 -1.98 3.93 10.06
C ILE A 446 -2.39 5.21 9.32
N GLY A 447 -3.04 6.12 10.03
CA GLY A 447 -3.43 7.42 9.51
C GLY A 447 -3.35 8.52 10.57
N HIS A 448 -3.92 9.69 10.29
CA HIS A 448 -3.84 10.85 11.17
C HIS A 448 -5.21 11.49 11.37
N MET A 449 -5.73 11.41 12.60
CA MET A 449 -6.95 12.10 13.03
C MET A 449 -6.61 13.38 13.81
N MET A 450 -7.59 14.29 13.90
CA MET A 450 -7.45 15.50 14.70
C MET A 450 -8.31 15.42 15.95
N PHE A 451 -7.73 15.75 17.10
CA PHE A 451 -8.45 15.89 18.36
C PHE A 451 -8.21 17.27 18.94
N TYR A 452 -9.26 17.89 19.46
CA TYR A 452 -9.22 19.24 19.99
C TYR A 452 -9.36 19.17 21.51
N ALA A 453 -8.54 19.95 22.20
CA ALA A 453 -8.59 20.16 23.63
C ALA A 453 -9.22 21.51 23.93
N SER A 454 -10.14 21.57 24.89
CA SER A 454 -10.61 22.83 25.47
C SER A 454 -9.44 23.58 26.11
N ALA A 455 -9.27 24.86 25.80
CA ALA A 455 -8.22 25.69 26.39
C ALA A 455 -8.41 25.90 27.90
N SER A 456 -9.64 25.75 28.43
CA SER A 456 -9.93 25.93 29.85
C SER A 456 -9.73 24.67 30.68
N THR A 457 -9.96 23.48 30.12
CA THR A 457 -9.92 22.21 30.87
C THR A 457 -8.83 21.25 30.39
N GLY A 458 -8.36 21.40 29.15
CA GLY A 458 -7.51 20.44 28.45
C GLY A 458 -8.26 19.19 27.97
N GLU A 459 -9.55 19.06 28.30
CA GLU A 459 -10.38 17.92 27.94
C GLU A 459 -10.74 17.92 26.46
N PHE A 460 -11.07 16.74 25.92
CA PHE A 460 -11.55 16.62 24.55
C PHE A 460 -12.79 17.50 24.31
N SER A 461 -12.72 18.38 23.31
CA SER A 461 -13.84 19.25 22.89
C SER A 461 -14.45 18.81 21.56
N ARG A 462 -13.63 18.23 20.67
CA ARG A 462 -13.99 17.94 19.28
C ARG A 462 -13.02 16.94 18.67
N TYR A 463 -13.42 16.32 17.56
CA TYR A 463 -12.51 15.63 16.66
C TYR A 463 -12.82 15.93 15.19
N ARG A 464 -11.87 15.65 14.31
CA ARG A 464 -12.04 15.69 12.86
C ARG A 464 -11.32 14.51 12.22
N TRP A 465 -11.91 13.96 11.17
CA TRP A 465 -11.48 12.70 10.56
C TRP A 465 -10.03 12.68 10.06
N SER A 466 -9.53 13.79 9.52
CA SER A 466 -8.11 13.92 9.17
C SER A 466 -7.62 15.36 9.18
N VAL A 467 -6.31 15.57 8.97
CA VAL A 467 -5.71 16.90 8.79
C VAL A 467 -6.24 17.63 7.55
N ASN A 468 -6.78 16.89 6.59
CA ASN A 468 -7.22 17.39 5.28
C ASN A 468 -8.71 17.70 5.20
N VAL A 469 -9.48 17.29 6.19
CA VAL A 469 -10.93 17.45 6.18
C VAL A 469 -11.31 18.89 6.51
N ALA A 470 -12.35 19.43 5.87
CA ALA A 470 -12.76 20.81 6.06
C ALA A 470 -13.26 21.09 7.49
N LYS A 471 -13.25 22.37 7.91
CA LYS A 471 -13.58 22.79 9.29
C LYS A 471 -15.01 22.42 9.67
N GLU A 472 -15.92 22.46 8.70
CA GLU A 472 -17.35 22.22 8.84
C GLU A 472 -17.65 20.76 9.22
N ASN A 473 -16.71 19.85 8.94
CA ASN A 473 -16.79 18.42 9.23
C ASN A 473 -16.05 18.05 10.54
N ALA A 474 -15.85 19.01 11.44
CA ALA A 474 -15.31 18.77 12.77
C ALA A 474 -16.46 18.62 13.80
N HIS A 475 -16.49 17.50 14.52
CA HIS A 475 -17.63 17.11 15.35
C HIS A 475 -17.37 17.40 16.83
N PRO A 476 -18.17 18.27 17.48
CA PRO A 476 -18.04 18.52 18.91
C PRO A 476 -18.43 17.27 19.71
N VAL A 477 -17.81 17.08 20.87
CA VAL A 477 -18.13 15.97 21.80
C VAL A 477 -19.60 16.00 22.21
N SER A 478 -20.23 17.18 22.27
CA SER A 478 -21.65 17.30 22.59
C SER A 478 -22.59 16.71 21.55
N SER A 479 -22.17 16.58 20.28
CA SER A 479 -22.99 15.99 19.21
C SER A 479 -22.53 14.59 18.77
N ARG A 480 -21.23 14.30 18.90
CA ARG A 480 -20.64 12.98 18.69
C ARG A 480 -19.73 12.68 19.87
N PRO A 481 -20.28 12.08 20.93
CA PRO A 481 -19.55 11.85 22.16
C PRO A 481 -18.32 10.98 21.95
N LEU A 482 -17.25 11.28 22.68
CA LEU A 482 -16.02 10.50 22.65
C LEU A 482 -15.50 10.27 24.06
N ALA A 483 -14.76 9.19 24.24
CA ALA A 483 -14.06 8.85 25.47
C ALA A 483 -12.76 8.13 25.13
N ALA A 484 -11.73 8.32 25.96
CA ALA A 484 -10.44 7.69 25.78
C ALA A 484 -10.06 6.88 27.03
N ALA A 485 -9.37 5.76 26.85
CA ALA A 485 -8.91 4.94 27.95
C ALA A 485 -7.54 4.31 27.69
N ARG A 486 -6.79 4.11 28.77
CA ARG A 486 -5.51 3.42 28.82
C ARG A 486 -5.68 1.99 29.32
N ILE A 487 -4.99 1.03 28.71
CA ILE A 487 -4.89 -0.33 29.24
C ILE A 487 -3.91 -0.35 30.43
N VAL A 488 -4.30 -0.94 31.57
CA VAL A 488 -3.50 -0.99 32.83
C VAL A 488 -3.28 -2.39 33.42
#